data_AF-A0A836W0R2-F1
#
_entry.id   AF-A0A836W0R2-F1
#
_cell.length_a   1.000
_cell.length_b   1.000
_cell.length_c   1.000
_cell.angle_alpha   90.00
_cell.angle_beta   90.00
_cell.angle_gamma   90.00
#
_symmetry.space_group_name_H-M   'P 1'
#
loop_
_entity.id
_entity.type
_entity.pdbx_description
1 polymer ?
#
loop_
_entity_poly.entity_id
_entity_poly.type
_entity_poly.pdbx_seq_one_letter_code
_entity_poly.pdbx_strand_id
1 'polypeptide(L)'
;ERSYIRVRTLNTTKGLAVQAWRAQIDKKIYKMEMRKVLENTNNLTLKQGEVVKIITKNNKATGILTATGIQYNSNAIVLTTGTYMRSFIVIGPKRFAGGPHNQPPSFKLGHSLEKLGFKLRRLQTATPVRVDKKSLDFSKFKPLYGETPHPTLSFFLRLPEKEQLPSYLTFTNNKTIEIINKYIHTSPLVIGNIIDTGPRHCPSIERKVIRFPEK
;
A
#
# COMPACT_ATOMS: atom_id res chain seq x y z
N GLU A 1 3.43 -13.90 10.56
CA GLU A 1 2.91 -15.29 10.57
C GLU A 1 1.51 -15.42 11.17
N ARG A 2 1.27 -14.86 12.36
CA ARG A 2 -0.03 -14.92 13.07
C ARG A 2 -1.25 -14.62 12.19
N SER A 3 -1.12 -13.76 11.19
CA SER A 3 -2.20 -13.35 10.28
C SER A 3 -2.17 -13.93 8.87
N TYR A 4 -1.20 -14.78 8.49
CA TYR A 4 -1.24 -15.32 7.11
C TYR A 4 -2.48 -16.19 6.93
N ILE A 5 -3.07 -16.20 5.75
CA ILE A 5 -4.17 -17.11 5.37
C ILE A 5 -3.75 -18.08 4.27
N ARG A 6 -2.64 -17.80 3.61
CA ARG A 6 -2.00 -18.64 2.62
C ARG A 6 -0.54 -18.25 2.50
N VAL A 7 0.36 -19.19 2.34
CA VAL A 7 1.78 -18.96 2.06
C VAL A 7 2.27 -19.91 0.98
N ARG A 8 3.24 -19.46 0.20
CA ARG A 8 3.92 -20.27 -0.81
C ARG A 8 5.33 -19.78 -1.07
N THR A 9 6.16 -20.68 -1.56
CA THR A 9 7.45 -20.34 -2.17
C THR A 9 7.25 -19.94 -3.64
N LEU A 10 7.92 -18.88 -4.07
CA LEU A 10 8.00 -18.41 -5.46
C LEU A 10 9.30 -18.91 -6.09
N ASN A 11 9.32 -19.04 -7.41
CA ASN A 11 10.49 -19.47 -8.20
C ASN A 11 11.08 -20.82 -7.77
N THR A 12 10.24 -21.77 -7.34
CA THR A 12 10.68 -23.09 -6.84
C THR A 12 11.48 -23.89 -7.86
N THR A 13 11.30 -23.63 -9.16
CA THR A 13 12.03 -24.31 -10.25
C THR A 13 13.38 -23.68 -10.60
N LYS A 14 13.78 -22.56 -9.99
CA LYS A 14 14.96 -21.77 -10.40
C LYS A 14 16.11 -21.75 -9.38
N GLY A 15 16.26 -22.82 -8.60
CA GLY A 15 17.31 -22.93 -7.56
C GLY A 15 17.00 -22.11 -6.31
N LEU A 16 17.59 -22.48 -5.15
CA LEU A 16 17.23 -21.91 -3.85
C LEU A 16 17.52 -20.41 -3.72
N ALA A 17 18.60 -19.92 -4.35
CA ALA A 17 19.06 -18.54 -4.20
C ALA A 17 18.07 -17.49 -4.73
N VAL A 18 17.16 -17.86 -5.63
CA VAL A 18 16.15 -16.93 -6.22
C VAL A 18 14.73 -17.20 -5.71
N GLN A 19 14.59 -18.10 -4.74
CA GLN A 19 13.31 -18.37 -4.11
C GLN A 19 12.94 -17.25 -3.15
N ALA A 20 11.63 -17.00 -3.05
CA ALA A 20 11.10 -16.02 -2.11
C ALA A 20 9.78 -16.53 -1.54
N TRP A 21 9.58 -16.37 -0.23
CA TRP A 21 8.30 -16.67 0.40
C TRP A 21 7.31 -15.53 0.21
N ARG A 22 6.07 -15.88 -0.10
CA ARG A 22 4.97 -14.93 -0.24
C ARG A 22 3.75 -15.42 0.52
N ALA A 23 3.25 -14.56 1.40
CA ALA A 23 2.02 -14.80 2.14
C ALA A 23 0.89 -13.87 1.68
N GLN A 24 -0.33 -14.41 1.63
CA GLN A 24 -1.56 -13.63 1.75
C GLN A 24 -1.90 -13.52 3.22
N ILE A 25 -2.38 -12.35 3.65
CA ILE A 25 -2.70 -12.07 5.06
C ILE A 25 -4.15 -11.68 5.21
N ASP A 26 -4.73 -12.06 6.35
CA ASP A 26 -5.93 -11.39 6.84
C ASP A 26 -5.54 -9.97 7.29
N LYS A 27 -6.08 -8.97 6.59
CA LYS A 27 -5.77 -7.56 6.85
C LYS A 27 -6.25 -7.08 8.22
N LYS A 28 -7.39 -7.59 8.70
CA LYS A 28 -7.96 -7.20 9.99
C LYS A 28 -7.11 -7.76 11.12
N ILE A 29 -6.79 -9.06 11.05
CA ILE A 29 -5.95 -9.73 12.04
C ILE A 29 -4.55 -9.10 12.04
N TYR A 30 -3.94 -8.87 10.87
CA TYR A 30 -2.63 -8.22 10.80
C TYR A 30 -2.63 -6.84 11.47
N LYS A 31 -3.64 -6.01 11.20
CA LYS A 31 -3.79 -4.69 11.84
C LYS A 31 -3.91 -4.82 13.36
N MET A 32 -4.73 -5.75 13.85
CA MET A 32 -4.92 -5.97 15.28
C MET A 32 -3.65 -6.47 15.96
N GLU A 33 -2.95 -7.44 15.37
CA GLU A 33 -1.70 -7.98 15.92
C GLU A 33 -0.59 -6.93 15.96
N MET A 34 -0.46 -6.10 14.92
CA MET A 34 0.53 -5.01 14.94
C MET A 34 0.19 -3.93 15.96
N ARG A 35 -1.09 -3.62 16.13
CA ARG A 35 -1.53 -2.72 17.20
C ARG A 35 -1.15 -3.26 18.58
N LYS A 36 -1.42 -4.54 18.86
CA LYS A 36 -1.04 -5.19 20.12
C LYS A 36 0.47 -5.13 20.36
N VAL A 37 1.29 -5.40 19.34
CA VAL A 37 2.75 -5.31 19.48
C VAL A 37 3.17 -3.90 19.88
N LEU A 38 2.65 -2.87 19.21
CA LEU A 38 2.97 -1.47 19.53
C LEU A 38 2.50 -1.09 20.94
N GLU A 39 1.28 -1.46 21.33
CA GLU A 39 0.72 -1.13 22.65
C GLU A 39 1.46 -1.82 23.81
N ASN A 40 2.13 -2.94 23.56
CA ASN A 40 2.88 -3.70 24.57
C ASN A 40 4.41 -3.54 24.46
N THR A 41 4.89 -2.61 23.64
CA THR A 41 6.33 -2.35 23.52
C THR A 41 6.77 -1.39 24.64
N ASN A 42 7.68 -1.84 25.50
CA ASN A 42 8.25 -1.00 26.56
C ASN A 42 8.91 0.26 25.96
N ASN A 43 8.76 1.39 26.66
CA ASN A 43 9.27 2.71 26.25
C ASN A 43 8.64 3.28 24.96
N LEU A 44 7.54 2.71 24.45
CA LEU A 44 6.78 3.26 23.34
C LEU A 44 5.48 3.91 23.84
N THR A 45 5.35 5.23 23.63
CA THR A 45 4.08 5.94 23.90
C THR A 45 3.36 6.22 22.60
N LEU A 46 2.13 5.73 22.46
CA LEU A 46 1.29 5.99 21.30
C LEU A 46 0.49 7.29 21.51
N LYS A 47 0.51 8.17 20.50
CA LYS A 47 -0.28 9.40 20.46
C LYS A 47 -1.03 9.48 19.14
N GLN A 48 -2.35 9.66 19.22
CA GLN A 48 -3.16 9.96 18.06
C GLN A 48 -3.16 11.47 17.81
N GLY A 49 -2.66 11.89 16.65
CA GLY A 49 -2.66 13.30 16.26
C GLY A 49 -2.05 13.51 14.88
N GLU A 50 -2.41 14.63 14.24
CA GLU A 50 -1.77 15.08 13.01
C GLU A 50 -0.57 15.96 13.36
N VAL A 51 0.63 15.60 12.91
CA VAL A 51 1.80 16.47 12.97
C VAL A 51 1.73 17.48 11.83
N VAL A 52 1.79 18.77 12.14
CA VAL A 52 1.64 19.86 11.16
C VAL A 52 2.93 20.62 10.91
N LYS A 53 3.91 20.56 11.82
CA LYS A 53 5.18 21.26 11.70
C LYS A 53 6.30 20.54 12.44
N ILE A 54 7.50 20.57 11.87
CA ILE A 54 8.75 20.19 12.55
C ILE A 54 9.36 21.44 13.16
N ILE A 55 9.71 21.37 14.44
CA ILE A 55 10.36 22.44 15.19
C ILE A 55 11.86 22.24 15.05
N THR A 56 12.56 23.30 14.65
CA THR A 56 14.01 23.30 14.49
C THR A 56 14.64 24.45 15.27
N LYS A 57 15.86 24.21 15.78
CA LYS A 57 16.72 25.23 16.40
C LYS A 57 18.15 24.98 15.93
N ASN A 58 18.85 26.01 15.46
CA ASN A 58 20.23 25.93 14.96
C ASN A 58 20.44 24.77 13.97
N ASN A 59 19.57 24.66 12.96
CA ASN A 59 19.56 23.58 11.95
C ASN A 59 19.38 22.15 12.50
N LYS A 60 18.96 21.99 13.75
CA LYS A 60 18.66 20.70 14.37
C LYS A 60 17.16 20.55 14.61
N ALA A 61 16.60 19.38 14.30
CA ALA A 61 15.23 19.06 14.66
C ALA A 61 15.12 18.84 16.17
N THR A 62 14.23 19.57 16.83
CA THR A 62 14.09 19.56 18.31
C THR A 62 12.71 19.14 18.77
N GLY A 63 11.74 18.98 17.85
CA GLY A 63 10.39 18.58 18.21
C GLY A 63 9.40 18.66 17.07
N ILE A 64 8.14 18.41 17.39
CA ILE A 64 7.00 18.51 16.49
C ILE A 64 5.91 19.39 17.09
N LEU A 65 5.09 19.98 16.22
CA LEU A 65 3.84 20.64 16.57
C LEU A 65 2.69 19.86 15.92
N THR A 66 1.68 19.56 16.72
CA THR A 66 0.45 18.90 16.27
C THR A 66 -0.63 19.90 15.86
N ALA A 67 -1.64 19.44 15.11
CA ALA A 67 -2.75 20.27 14.66
C ALA A 67 -3.56 20.88 15.82
N THR A 68 -3.55 20.25 17.00
CA THR A 68 -4.21 20.73 18.21
C THR A 68 -3.38 21.78 18.97
N GLY A 69 -2.18 22.11 18.51
CA GLY A 69 -1.29 23.07 19.15
C GLY A 69 -0.30 22.46 20.15
N ILE A 70 -0.39 21.16 20.44
CA ILE A 70 0.54 20.49 21.37
C ILE A 70 1.92 20.36 20.72
N GLN A 71 2.96 20.72 21.47
CA GLN A 71 4.36 20.52 21.11
C GLN A 71 4.93 19.31 21.83
N TYR A 72 5.69 18.49 21.10
CA TYR A 72 6.47 17.40 21.67
C TYR A 72 7.94 17.62 21.35
N ASN A 73 8.78 17.63 22.38
CA ASN A 73 10.23 17.72 22.22
C ASN A 73 10.83 16.35 21.91
N SER A 74 11.86 16.32 21.07
CA SER A 74 12.52 15.08 20.66
C SER A 74 13.95 15.35 20.20
N ASN A 75 14.86 14.41 20.48
CA ASN A 75 16.25 14.46 20.00
C ASN A 75 16.39 14.03 18.52
N ALA A 76 15.41 13.28 18.02
CA ALA A 76 15.36 12.80 16.64
C ALA A 76 13.90 12.62 16.20
N ILE A 77 13.64 12.79 14.90
CA ILE A 77 12.32 12.64 14.29
C ILE A 77 12.45 11.72 13.08
N VAL A 78 11.63 10.68 13.03
CA VAL A 78 11.52 9.77 11.89
C VAL A 78 10.18 10.01 11.19
N LEU A 79 10.22 10.37 9.91
CA LEU A 79 9.02 10.64 9.12
C LEU A 79 8.57 9.40 8.36
N THR A 80 7.36 8.91 8.66
CA THR A 80 6.74 7.74 8.01
C THR A 80 5.33 8.06 7.50
N THR A 81 5.20 9.21 6.82
CA THR A 81 3.91 9.81 6.41
C THR A 81 3.12 9.01 5.38
N GLY A 82 3.70 7.95 4.81
CA GLY A 82 3.06 7.07 3.85
C GLY A 82 2.43 7.83 2.68
N THR A 83 1.21 7.46 2.32
CA THR A 83 0.44 8.10 1.25
C THR A 83 -0.57 9.15 1.76
N TYR A 84 -0.28 9.80 2.90
CA TYR A 84 -1.14 10.85 3.49
C TYR A 84 -0.64 12.27 3.22
N MET A 85 0.67 12.47 3.08
CA MET A 85 1.25 13.81 2.92
C MET A 85 0.87 14.40 1.56
N ARG A 86 0.17 15.54 1.57
CA ARG A 86 -0.35 16.24 0.37
C ARG A 86 -1.04 15.30 -0.61
N SER A 87 -1.78 14.32 -0.09
CA SER A 87 -2.35 13.25 -0.90
C SER A 87 -3.67 13.64 -1.57
N PHE A 88 -3.87 13.09 -2.76
CA PHE A 88 -5.10 13.20 -3.54
C PHE A 88 -5.54 11.80 -3.95
N ILE A 89 -6.84 11.58 -3.97
CA ILE A 89 -7.47 10.43 -4.61
C ILE A 89 -7.87 10.84 -6.02
N VAL A 90 -7.62 9.96 -6.99
CA VAL A 90 -7.97 10.16 -8.39
C VAL A 90 -8.79 8.97 -8.88
N ILE A 91 -9.98 9.25 -9.43
CA ILE A 91 -10.91 8.25 -9.98
C ILE A 91 -11.44 8.80 -11.30
N GLY A 92 -10.93 8.29 -12.42
CA GLY A 92 -11.22 8.81 -13.75
C GLY A 92 -10.93 10.33 -13.83
N PRO A 93 -11.91 11.17 -14.22
CA PRO A 93 -11.71 12.62 -14.27
C PRO A 93 -11.72 13.29 -12.89
N LYS A 94 -12.22 12.62 -11.84
CA LYS A 94 -12.36 13.21 -10.51
C LYS A 94 -11.04 13.16 -9.76
N ARG A 95 -10.65 14.29 -9.16
CA ARG A 95 -9.50 14.44 -8.27
C ARG A 95 -9.92 15.22 -7.03
N PHE A 96 -9.69 14.65 -5.85
CA PHE A 96 -10.05 15.29 -4.59
C PHE A 96 -9.02 14.98 -3.49
N ALA A 97 -8.93 15.88 -2.51
CA ALA A 97 -8.04 15.72 -1.37
C ALA A 97 -8.47 14.50 -0.54
N GLY A 98 -7.52 13.61 -0.25
CA GLY A 98 -7.84 12.36 0.45
C GLY A 98 -6.63 11.45 0.60
N GLY A 99 -6.57 10.77 1.73
CA GLY A 99 -5.64 9.67 2.01
C GLY A 99 -6.33 8.31 1.90
N PRO A 100 -5.60 7.21 2.14
CA PRO A 100 -6.18 5.86 2.19
C PRO A 100 -7.41 5.79 3.10
N HIS A 101 -8.43 5.03 2.69
CA HIS A 101 -9.66 4.84 3.46
C HIS A 101 -10.42 6.15 3.79
N ASN A 102 -10.43 7.12 2.87
CA ASN A 102 -11.06 8.44 3.03
C ASN A 102 -10.57 9.22 4.26
N GLN A 103 -9.35 8.94 4.73
CA GLN A 103 -8.73 9.71 5.79
C GLN A 103 -8.29 11.09 5.26
N PRO A 104 -8.27 12.13 6.11
CA PRO A 104 -7.81 13.45 5.69
C PRO A 104 -6.31 13.42 5.32
N PRO A 105 -5.90 14.12 4.26
CA PRO A 105 -4.49 14.30 3.93
C PRO A 105 -3.81 15.28 4.89
N SER A 106 -2.48 15.16 5.07
CA SER A 106 -1.69 16.15 5.80
C SER A 106 -0.99 17.12 4.85
N PHE A 107 -1.54 18.33 4.73
CA PHE A 107 -0.96 19.38 3.89
C PHE A 107 0.07 20.23 4.64
N LYS A 108 -0.18 20.55 5.92
CA LYS A 108 0.66 21.47 6.70
C LYS A 108 2.08 20.94 6.89
N LEU A 109 2.22 19.64 7.14
CA LEU A 109 3.53 19.01 7.26
C LEU A 109 4.37 19.14 5.98
N GLY A 110 3.74 18.99 4.81
CA GLY A 110 4.42 19.17 3.53
C GLY A 110 4.98 20.59 3.37
N HIS A 111 4.20 21.62 3.70
CA HIS A 111 4.66 23.01 3.68
C HIS A 111 5.76 23.25 4.72
N SER A 112 5.69 22.60 5.89
CA SER A 112 6.76 22.67 6.89
C SER A 112 8.08 22.14 6.36
N LEU A 113 8.07 21.07 5.56
CA LEU A 113 9.28 20.51 4.95
C LEU A 113 9.83 21.41 3.84
N GLU A 114 8.97 21.98 3.00
CA GLU A 114 9.39 22.94 1.97
C GLU A 114 10.05 24.18 2.59
N LYS A 115 9.51 24.71 3.69
CA LYS A 115 10.11 25.82 4.44
C LYS A 115 11.47 25.49 5.05
N LEU A 116 11.74 24.22 5.31
CA LEU A 116 13.05 23.73 5.76
C LEU A 116 14.02 23.48 4.59
N GLY A 117 13.63 23.79 3.35
CA GLY A 117 14.47 23.65 2.16
C GLY A 117 14.37 22.30 1.46
N PHE A 118 13.46 21.40 1.86
CA PHE A 118 13.28 20.11 1.19
C PHE A 118 12.54 20.27 -0.14
N LYS A 119 13.10 19.65 -1.19
CA LYS A 119 12.43 19.51 -2.49
C LYS A 119 11.50 18.30 -2.45
N LEU A 120 10.18 18.55 -2.48
CA LEU A 120 9.18 17.49 -2.48
C LEU A 120 8.83 17.05 -3.91
N ARG A 121 8.75 15.74 -4.11
CA ARG A 121 8.24 15.13 -5.35
C ARG A 121 6.94 14.39 -5.07
N ARG A 122 6.10 14.26 -6.10
CA ARG A 122 4.82 13.56 -6.02
C ARG A 122 4.92 12.25 -6.77
N LEU A 123 4.71 11.15 -6.04
CA LEU A 123 4.60 9.82 -6.59
C LEU A 123 3.12 9.43 -6.70
N GLN A 124 2.87 8.39 -7.49
CA GLN A 124 1.54 7.81 -7.64
C GLN A 124 1.57 6.30 -7.47
N THR A 125 0.51 5.75 -6.90
CA THR A 125 0.24 4.32 -6.81
C THR A 125 -1.25 4.09 -7.07
N ALA A 126 -1.57 2.94 -7.64
CA ALA A 126 -2.94 2.53 -7.91
C ALA A 126 -3.33 1.35 -7.02
N THR A 127 -4.62 1.23 -6.72
CA THR A 127 -5.17 0.03 -6.07
C THR A 127 -6.32 -0.52 -6.91
N PRO A 128 -6.42 -1.84 -7.11
CA PRO A 128 -7.59 -2.43 -7.74
C PRO A 128 -8.84 -2.19 -6.89
N VAL A 129 -10.00 -2.21 -7.54
CA VAL A 129 -11.29 -2.23 -6.86
C VAL A 129 -11.42 -3.43 -5.92
N ARG A 130 -12.33 -3.33 -4.95
CA ARG A 130 -12.74 -4.48 -4.12
C ARG A 130 -14.08 -4.98 -4.66
N VAL A 131 -14.23 -6.29 -4.71
CA VAL A 131 -15.42 -6.97 -5.24
C VAL A 131 -16.02 -7.82 -4.13
N ASP A 132 -17.35 -7.89 -4.08
CA ASP A 132 -18.04 -8.78 -3.16
C ASP A 132 -17.79 -10.24 -3.56
N LYS A 133 -17.39 -11.06 -2.59
CA LYS A 133 -17.19 -12.50 -2.80
C LYS A 133 -18.47 -13.17 -3.31
N LYS A 134 -19.64 -12.75 -2.83
CA LYS A 134 -20.93 -13.35 -3.17
C LYS A 134 -21.36 -13.11 -4.61
N SER A 135 -20.82 -12.08 -5.26
CA SER A 135 -21.13 -11.75 -6.65
C SER A 135 -20.22 -12.47 -7.66
N LEU A 136 -19.41 -13.44 -7.22
CA LEU A 136 -18.44 -14.14 -8.05
C LEU A 136 -18.81 -15.61 -8.19
N ASP A 137 -18.81 -16.10 -9.42
CA ASP A 137 -18.95 -17.52 -9.75
C ASP A 137 -17.58 -18.21 -9.73
N PHE A 138 -17.21 -18.78 -8.59
CA PHE A 138 -15.91 -19.41 -8.37
C PHE A 138 -15.66 -20.66 -9.23
N SER A 139 -16.69 -21.26 -9.84
CA SER A 139 -16.53 -22.43 -10.72
C SER A 139 -15.72 -22.10 -11.98
N LYS A 140 -15.69 -20.83 -12.39
CA LYS A 140 -14.98 -20.33 -13.57
C LYS A 140 -13.52 -19.93 -13.28
N PHE A 141 -13.05 -20.09 -12.04
CA PHE A 141 -11.71 -19.68 -11.64
C PHE A 141 -10.84 -20.89 -11.35
N LYS A 142 -9.53 -20.77 -11.60
CA LYS A 142 -8.56 -21.77 -11.18
C LYS A 142 -8.14 -21.52 -9.73
N PRO A 143 -8.42 -22.43 -8.77
CA PRO A 143 -7.93 -22.28 -7.41
C PRO A 143 -6.41 -22.45 -7.36
N LEU A 144 -5.77 -21.63 -6.53
CA LEU A 144 -4.34 -21.66 -6.24
C LEU A 144 -4.17 -21.85 -4.74
N TYR A 145 -3.75 -23.04 -4.34
CA TYR A 145 -3.58 -23.43 -2.93
C TYR A 145 -2.23 -22.99 -2.36
N GLY A 146 -2.13 -22.98 -1.03
CA GLY A 146 -0.88 -22.78 -0.31
C GLY A 146 0.04 -23.99 -0.39
N GLU A 147 1.23 -23.87 0.19
CA GLU A 147 2.20 -24.96 0.32
C GLU A 147 1.99 -25.72 1.62
N THR A 148 2.11 -27.05 1.58
CA THR A 148 2.01 -27.94 2.76
C THR A 148 3.19 -28.93 2.74
N PRO A 149 4.03 -29.00 3.78
CA PRO A 149 3.99 -28.16 4.98
C PRO A 149 4.27 -26.70 4.66
N HIS A 150 3.69 -25.77 5.42
CA HIS A 150 3.82 -24.35 5.08
C HIS A 150 5.20 -23.79 5.47
N PRO A 151 5.84 -22.97 4.62
CA PRO A 151 7.10 -22.31 4.99
C PRO A 151 6.87 -21.29 6.11
N THR A 152 7.83 -21.25 7.04
CA THR A 152 7.87 -20.33 8.17
C THR A 152 8.62 -19.07 7.77
N LEU A 153 8.00 -17.90 7.87
CA LEU A 153 8.62 -16.60 7.56
C LEU A 153 9.51 -16.09 8.71
N SER A 154 9.27 -16.54 9.94
CA SER A 154 10.00 -16.14 11.15
C SER A 154 10.95 -17.24 11.59
N PHE A 155 12.21 -16.89 11.85
CA PHE A 155 13.15 -17.85 12.46
C PHE A 155 12.84 -18.13 13.94
N PHE A 156 12.12 -17.22 14.61
CA PHE A 156 11.90 -17.26 16.06
C PHE A 156 10.52 -17.77 16.45
N LEU A 157 9.61 -17.88 15.50
CA LEU A 157 8.22 -18.25 15.76
C LEU A 157 7.90 -19.47 14.91
N ARG A 158 7.39 -20.52 15.55
CA ARG A 158 6.86 -21.69 14.84
C ARG A 158 5.41 -21.88 15.28
N LEU A 159 4.50 -21.52 14.40
CA LEU A 159 3.06 -21.73 14.62
C LEU A 159 2.65 -23.11 14.11
N PRO A 160 1.63 -23.73 14.72
CA PRO A 160 1.08 -24.99 14.21
C PRO A 160 0.52 -24.81 12.80
N GLU A 161 0.40 -25.94 12.10
CA GLU A 161 -0.28 -26.00 10.81
C GLU A 161 -1.72 -25.49 10.94
N LYS A 162 -2.15 -24.71 9.95
CA LYS A 162 -3.53 -24.25 9.85
C LYS A 162 -4.03 -24.35 8.43
N GLU A 163 -5.34 -24.48 8.31
CA GLU A 163 -6.01 -24.49 7.02
C GLU A 163 -5.69 -23.20 6.24
N GLN A 164 -5.30 -23.38 4.98
CA GLN A 164 -4.97 -22.27 4.09
C GLN A 164 -6.10 -22.03 3.10
N LEU A 165 -6.50 -20.77 2.95
CA LEU A 165 -7.51 -20.38 1.98
C LEU A 165 -6.90 -20.32 0.57
N PRO A 166 -7.61 -20.81 -0.46
CA PRO A 166 -7.14 -20.67 -1.84
C PRO A 166 -7.19 -19.20 -2.28
N SER A 167 -6.29 -18.83 -3.18
CA SER A 167 -6.51 -17.67 -4.06
C SER A 167 -7.10 -18.16 -5.38
N TYR A 168 -7.69 -17.27 -6.16
CA TYR A 168 -8.32 -17.63 -7.43
C TYR A 168 -7.64 -16.90 -8.58
N LEU A 169 -7.32 -17.64 -9.64
CA LEU A 169 -6.70 -17.12 -10.86
C LEU A 169 -7.74 -17.06 -11.97
N THR A 170 -7.74 -15.94 -12.67
CA THR A 170 -8.49 -15.70 -13.91
C THR A 170 -7.70 -14.73 -14.79
N PHE A 171 -8.15 -14.52 -16.02
CA PHE A 171 -7.51 -13.69 -17.02
C PHE A 171 -8.48 -12.68 -17.60
N THR A 172 -7.94 -11.57 -18.08
CA THR A 172 -8.64 -10.66 -18.97
C THR A 172 -8.82 -11.31 -20.34
N ASN A 173 -9.75 -10.79 -21.14
CA ASN A 173 -10.02 -11.25 -22.50
C ASN A 173 -10.18 -10.05 -23.45
N ASN A 174 -10.37 -10.32 -24.75
CA ASN A 174 -10.53 -9.28 -25.78
C ASN A 174 -11.64 -8.28 -25.44
N LYS A 175 -12.77 -8.75 -24.94
CA LYS A 175 -13.86 -7.88 -24.49
C LYS A 175 -13.44 -6.93 -23.36
N THR A 176 -12.58 -7.38 -22.44
CA THR A 176 -12.01 -6.53 -21.39
C THR A 176 -11.14 -5.43 -22.00
N ILE A 177 -10.30 -5.79 -22.97
CA ILE A 177 -9.39 -4.87 -23.67
C ILE A 177 -10.20 -3.83 -24.48
N GLU A 178 -11.23 -4.27 -25.20
CA GLU A 178 -12.15 -3.40 -25.94
C GLU A 178 -12.80 -2.35 -25.02
N ILE A 179 -13.30 -2.77 -23.85
CA ILE A 179 -13.89 -1.86 -22.87
C ILE A 179 -12.85 -0.85 -22.35
N ILE A 180 -11.64 -1.31 -22.04
CA ILE A 180 -10.55 -0.42 -21.58
C ILE A 180 -10.23 0.61 -22.66
N ASN A 181 -10.07 0.19 -23.91
CA ASN A 181 -9.78 1.08 -25.03
C ASN A 181 -10.91 2.08 -25.28
N LYS A 182 -12.17 1.65 -25.18
CA LYS A 182 -13.35 2.52 -25.30
C LYS A 182 -13.29 3.67 -24.29
N TYR A 183 -12.88 3.40 -23.05
CA TYR A 183 -12.87 4.39 -21.97
C TYR A 183 -11.49 4.97 -21.65
N ILE A 184 -10.46 4.67 -22.44
CA ILE A 184 -9.08 5.08 -22.12
C ILE A 184 -8.91 6.60 -22.05
N HIS A 185 -9.70 7.34 -22.83
CA HIS A 185 -9.76 8.81 -22.82
C HIS A 185 -10.20 9.38 -21.46
N THR A 186 -10.89 8.59 -20.63
CA THR A 186 -11.27 8.97 -19.26
C THR A 186 -10.19 8.68 -18.22
N SER A 187 -9.10 8.01 -18.62
CA SER A 187 -8.02 7.63 -17.73
C SER A 187 -7.28 8.86 -17.21
N PRO A 188 -6.95 8.91 -15.91
CA PRO A 188 -6.08 9.95 -15.36
C PRO A 188 -4.72 10.08 -16.07
N LEU A 189 -4.28 8.99 -16.73
CA LEU A 189 -3.06 8.96 -17.53
C LEU A 189 -3.14 9.82 -18.79
N VAL A 190 -4.34 9.89 -19.40
CA VAL A 190 -4.58 10.58 -20.67
C VAL A 190 -5.02 12.03 -20.42
N ILE A 191 -5.85 12.26 -19.41
CA ILE A 191 -6.37 13.60 -19.07
C ILE A 191 -5.28 14.53 -18.50
N GLY A 192 -4.10 14.01 -18.15
CA GLY A 192 -3.04 14.81 -17.53
C GLY A 192 -3.28 15.15 -16.05
N ASN A 193 -4.25 14.47 -15.42
CA ASN A 193 -4.53 14.59 -13.98
C ASN A 193 -3.41 14.01 -13.09
N ILE A 194 -2.40 13.39 -13.70
CA ILE A 194 -1.26 12.77 -13.05
C ILE A 194 0.02 13.28 -13.70
N ILE A 195 0.87 13.92 -12.88
CA ILE A 195 2.08 14.64 -13.32
C ILE A 195 3.32 13.74 -13.41
N ASP A 196 3.32 12.58 -12.73
CA ASP A 196 4.48 11.69 -12.67
C ASP A 196 4.24 10.36 -13.40
N THR A 197 5.28 9.79 -13.99
CA THR A 197 5.22 8.56 -14.82
C THR A 197 4.85 7.30 -14.02
N GLY A 198 4.85 7.38 -12.69
CA GLY A 198 4.57 6.27 -11.79
C GLY A 198 5.71 5.25 -11.75
N PRO A 199 5.61 4.20 -10.91
CA PRO A 199 6.62 3.15 -10.86
C PRO A 199 6.73 2.45 -12.22
N ARG A 200 7.94 2.34 -12.77
CA ARG A 200 8.19 1.74 -14.10
C ARG A 200 7.69 0.28 -14.19
N HIS A 201 7.65 -0.44 -13.07
CA HIS A 201 7.58 -1.90 -13.03
C HIS A 201 6.20 -2.51 -12.71
N CYS A 202 5.23 -1.72 -12.20
CA CYS A 202 3.87 -2.23 -11.91
C CYS A 202 2.80 -1.27 -12.43
N PRO A 203 2.65 -1.18 -13.77
CA PRO A 203 1.65 -0.31 -14.37
C PRO A 203 0.22 -0.76 -14.03
N SER A 204 -0.70 0.20 -13.97
CA SER A 204 -2.15 -0.05 -13.92
C SER A 204 -2.61 -0.83 -15.17
N ILE A 205 -3.77 -1.47 -15.10
CA ILE A 205 -4.25 -2.36 -16.17
C ILE A 205 -4.37 -1.63 -17.51
N GLU A 206 -4.88 -0.41 -17.49
CA GLU A 206 -5.00 0.45 -18.66
C GLU A 206 -3.63 0.83 -19.25
N ARG A 207 -2.61 1.04 -18.40
CA ARG A 207 -1.24 1.26 -18.86
C ARG A 207 -0.60 0.00 -19.42
N LYS A 208 -0.98 -1.19 -18.95
CA LYS A 208 -0.54 -2.47 -19.56
C LYS A 208 -1.10 -2.64 -20.95
N VAL A 209 -2.40 -2.36 -21.16
CA VAL A 209 -3.04 -2.43 -22.48
C VAL A 209 -2.37 -1.47 -23.47
N ILE A 210 -2.04 -0.24 -23.06
CA ILE A 210 -1.33 0.72 -23.93
C ILE A 210 0.09 0.23 -24.27
N ARG A 211 0.82 -0.32 -23.29
CA ARG A 211 2.25 -0.65 -23.46
C ARG A 211 2.51 -2.01 -24.11
N PHE A 212 1.58 -2.94 -23.98
CA PHE A 212 1.70 -4.32 -24.46
C PHE A 212 0.43 -4.67 -25.26
N PRO A 213 0.19 -4.00 -26.39
CA PRO A 213 -1.01 -4.22 -27.21
C PRO A 213 -1.10 -5.65 -27.76
N GLU A 214 0.00 -6.38 -27.80
CA GLU A 214 0.08 -7.78 -28.23
C GLU A 214 -0.33 -8.81 -27.16
N LYS A 215 -0.63 -8.39 -25.92
CA LYS A 215 -0.90 -9.26 -24.76
C LYS A 215 -2.31 -9.17 -24.20
#